data_AF-A0A9D9AP76-F1
#
_entry.id   AF-A0A9D9AP76-F1
#
_cell.length_a   1.000
_cell.length_b   1.000
_cell.length_c   1.000
_cell.angle_alpha   90.00
_cell.angle_beta   90.00
_cell.angle_gamma   90.00
#
_symmetry.space_group_name_H-M   'P 1'
#
loop_
_entity.id
_entity.type
_entity.pdbx_description
1 polymer ?
#
loop_
_entity_poly.entity_id
_entity_poly.type
_entity_poly.pdbx_seq_one_letter_code
_entity_poly.pdbx_strand_id
1 'polypeptide(L)'
;MRLRSAVFAAVAASVAVSGCSSIGGALGAERSTPDEFRTVTIAPLTVPPEYNLRPPRPGEPRPEEIYPDQRARAALLGASAAFEGSDAEALLVARAGGGSADPFIRSIIDGESASVVRKSRGFADQVLFWRNGEYRPPVDATPLDAAEEAERLANIQAVTGGGEVEIERDRDLLPKLPGL
;
A
#
# COMPACT_ATOMS: atom_id res chain seq x y z
N MET A 1 -32.24 5.59 -44.18
CA MET A 1 -31.12 4.81 -43.61
C MET A 1 -29.82 5.62 -43.46
N ARG A 2 -29.49 6.53 -44.40
CA ARG A 2 -28.27 7.36 -44.38
C ARG A 2 -28.21 8.42 -43.27
N LEU A 3 -29.35 9.00 -42.89
CA LEU A 3 -29.40 10.02 -41.81
C LEU A 3 -29.13 9.41 -40.42
N ARG A 4 -29.62 8.19 -40.17
CA ARG A 4 -29.38 7.47 -38.92
C ARG A 4 -27.91 7.06 -38.76
N SER A 5 -27.27 6.61 -39.85
CA SER A 5 -25.84 6.27 -39.85
C SER A 5 -24.96 7.50 -39.66
N ALA A 6 -25.32 8.66 -40.23
CA ALA A 6 -24.61 9.91 -40.01
C ALA A 6 -24.69 10.39 -38.54
N VAL A 7 -25.87 10.26 -37.90
CA VAL A 7 -26.04 10.62 -36.49
C VAL A 7 -25.22 9.68 -35.59
N PHE A 8 -25.23 8.37 -35.84
CA PHE A 8 -24.41 7.41 -35.10
C PHE A 8 -22.91 7.68 -35.25
N ALA A 9 -22.45 8.02 -36.46
CA ALA A 9 -21.05 8.37 -36.70
C ALA A 9 -20.64 9.66 -35.98
N ALA A 10 -21.52 10.67 -35.95
CA ALA A 10 -21.26 11.92 -35.25
C ALA A 10 -21.18 11.72 -33.72
N VAL A 11 -22.05 10.88 -33.15
CA VAL A 11 -22.03 10.53 -31.72
C VAL A 11 -20.79 9.69 -31.38
N ALA A 12 -20.38 8.76 -32.23
CA ALA A 12 -19.15 7.99 -32.01
C ALA A 12 -17.91 8.89 -32.06
N ALA A 13 -17.87 9.86 -32.97
CA ALA A 13 -16.77 10.80 -33.10
C ALA A 13 -16.66 11.76 -31.90
N SER A 14 -17.78 12.25 -31.36
CA SER A 14 -17.76 13.12 -30.19
C SER A 14 -17.27 12.39 -28.93
N VAL A 15 -17.66 11.13 -28.75
CA VAL A 15 -17.16 10.28 -27.66
C VAL A 15 -15.65 10.02 -27.82
N ALA A 16 -15.17 9.73 -29.02
CA ALA A 16 -13.74 9.51 -29.29
C ALA A 16 -12.86 10.74 -28.97
N VAL A 17 -13.34 11.96 -29.26
CA VAL A 17 -12.58 13.19 -28.99
C VAL A 17 -12.61 13.59 -27.50
N SER A 18 -13.68 13.26 -26.76
CA SER A 18 -13.77 13.55 -25.32
C SER A 18 -12.74 12.81 -24.45
N GLY A 19 -12.09 11.76 -24.96
CA GLY A 19 -11.02 11.02 -24.26
C GLY A 19 -9.62 11.64 -24.37
N CYS A 20 -9.41 12.61 -25.26
CA CYS A 20 -8.07 13.19 -25.49
C CYS A 20 -7.70 14.31 -24.51
N SER A 21 -8.59 14.76 -23.63
CA SER A 21 -8.31 15.82 -22.66
C SER A 21 -7.35 15.40 -21.53
N SER A 22 -7.28 14.11 -21.21
CA SER A 22 -6.40 13.58 -20.14
C SER A 22 -5.00 13.16 -20.63
N ILE A 23 -4.80 13.11 -21.95
CA ILE A 23 -3.53 12.73 -22.57
C ILE A 23 -2.42 13.76 -22.28
N GLY A 24 -2.76 15.04 -22.13
CA GLY A 24 -1.79 16.10 -21.80
C GLY A 24 -1.04 15.86 -20.48
N GLY A 25 -1.74 15.37 -19.45
CA GLY A 25 -1.14 15.01 -18.16
C GLY A 25 -0.28 13.75 -18.22
N ALA A 26 -0.71 12.73 -18.98
CA ALA A 26 0.02 11.47 -19.13
C ALA A 26 1.28 11.58 -20.01
N LEU A 27 1.28 12.50 -20.98
CA LEU A 27 2.42 12.78 -21.87
C LEU A 27 3.36 13.85 -21.31
N GLY A 28 3.12 14.35 -20.09
CA GLY A 28 3.97 15.39 -19.46
C GLY A 28 3.91 16.75 -20.14
N ALA A 29 2.89 17.01 -20.96
CA ALA A 29 2.63 18.31 -21.57
C ALA A 29 2.00 19.30 -20.56
N GLU A 30 1.46 18.79 -19.45
CA GLU A 30 1.01 19.58 -18.31
C GLU A 30 2.23 20.04 -17.48
N ARG A 31 2.44 21.36 -17.38
CA ARG A 31 3.54 21.94 -16.62
C ARG A 31 3.25 21.83 -15.11
N SER A 32 3.74 20.79 -14.46
CA SER A 32 3.79 20.72 -13.00
C SER A 32 4.98 21.55 -12.49
N THR A 33 4.78 22.85 -12.30
CA THR A 33 5.77 23.69 -11.62
C THR A 33 5.64 23.52 -10.11
N PRO A 34 6.75 23.31 -9.38
CA PRO A 34 6.76 23.39 -7.93
C PRO A 34 6.14 24.70 -7.46
N ASP A 35 5.35 24.63 -6.39
CA ASP A 35 4.63 25.78 -5.83
C ASP A 35 5.61 26.87 -5.37
N GLU A 36 5.59 27.99 -6.08
CA GLU A 36 6.46 29.14 -5.85
C GLU A 36 6.17 29.89 -4.54
N PHE A 37 5.04 29.61 -3.90
CA PHE A 37 4.71 30.17 -2.58
C PHE A 37 5.13 29.27 -1.43
N ARG A 38 5.60 28.05 -1.71
CA ARG A 38 6.07 27.11 -0.68
C ARG A 38 7.50 27.43 -0.27
N THR A 39 7.66 28.54 0.47
CA THR A 39 8.94 28.98 1.01
C THR A 39 9.40 28.03 2.13
N VAL A 40 10.49 27.31 1.88
CA VAL A 40 11.18 26.50 2.90
C VAL A 40 12.16 27.42 3.62
N THR A 41 11.93 27.71 4.89
CA THR A 41 12.87 28.46 5.71
C THR A 41 13.98 27.53 6.20
N ILE A 42 15.19 27.73 5.69
CA ILE A 42 16.38 27.02 6.17
C ILE A 42 16.89 27.76 7.42
N ALA A 43 17.32 27.02 8.43
CA ALA A 43 17.90 27.61 9.64
C ALA A 43 19.16 28.44 9.28
N PRO A 44 19.41 29.58 9.95
CA PRO A 44 20.59 30.38 9.69
C PRO A 44 21.88 29.57 9.95
N LEU A 45 22.87 29.72 9.07
CA LEU A 45 24.17 29.07 9.20
C LEU A 45 24.94 29.72 10.35
N THR A 46 24.97 29.06 11.51
CA THR A 46 25.85 29.44 12.62
C THR A 46 27.05 28.51 12.60
N VAL A 47 28.25 29.06 12.45
CA VAL A 47 29.50 28.30 12.56
C VAL A 47 29.67 27.82 14.02
N PRO A 48 29.65 26.51 14.29
CA PRO A 48 29.94 26.00 15.63
C PRO A 48 31.42 26.24 15.95
N PRO A 49 31.77 26.49 17.22
CA PRO A 49 33.17 26.68 17.65
C PRO A 49 34.04 25.42 17.43
N GLU A 50 33.42 24.25 17.22
CA GLU A 50 34.08 22.97 16.93
C GLU A 50 34.15 22.70 15.42
N TYR A 51 35.02 23.43 14.71
CA TYR A 51 35.23 23.31 13.25
C TYR A 51 36.04 22.06 12.82
N ASN A 52 36.33 21.15 13.76
CA ASN A 52 37.22 20.00 13.55
C ASN A 52 36.50 18.68 13.21
N LEU A 53 35.20 18.72 12.92
CA LEU A 53 34.50 17.53 12.44
C LEU A 53 34.89 17.25 10.99
N ARG A 54 35.14 15.97 10.71
CA ARG A 54 35.41 15.50 9.35
C ARG A 54 34.23 15.89 8.45
N PRO A 55 34.45 16.56 7.31
CA PRO A 55 33.37 16.90 6.39
C PRO A 55 32.55 15.64 6.04
N PRO A 56 31.20 15.72 6.06
CA PRO A 56 30.36 14.59 5.68
C PRO A 56 30.69 14.17 4.25
N ARG A 57 30.58 12.87 3.98
CA ARG A 57 30.83 12.36 2.62
C ARG A 57 29.79 12.97 1.66
N PRO A 58 30.18 13.31 0.42
CA PRO A 58 29.23 13.76 -0.58
C PRO A 58 28.07 12.75 -0.73
N GLY A 59 26.83 13.21 -0.53
CA GLY A 59 25.61 12.39 -0.62
C GLY A 59 25.05 11.88 0.72
N GLU A 60 25.75 12.07 1.84
CA GLU A 60 25.24 11.73 3.17
C GLU A 60 24.41 12.90 3.73
N PRO A 61 23.25 12.65 4.39
CA PRO A 61 22.43 13.72 4.95
C PRO A 61 23.23 14.53 5.97
N ARG A 62 23.17 15.86 5.85
CA ARG A 62 23.84 16.77 6.77
C ARG A 62 23.14 16.70 8.13
N PRO A 63 23.85 16.41 9.23
CA PRO A 63 23.23 16.35 10.57
C PRO A 63 22.55 17.65 10.99
N GLU A 64 23.01 18.78 10.46
CA GLU A 64 22.51 20.12 10.80
C GLU A 64 21.30 20.55 9.95
N GLU A 65 20.96 19.81 8.89
CA GLU A 65 19.86 20.13 8.00
C GLU A 65 18.55 19.57 8.56
N ILE A 66 18.11 20.12 9.69
CA ILE A 66 16.81 19.77 10.25
C ILE A 66 15.73 20.45 9.41
N TYR A 67 15.11 19.67 8.52
CA TYR A 67 13.98 20.12 7.74
C TYR A 67 12.82 20.59 8.64
N PRO A 68 12.05 21.61 8.22
CA PRO A 68 10.99 22.20 9.06
C PRO A 68 9.87 21.21 9.40
N ASP A 69 9.62 20.22 8.54
CA ASP A 69 8.69 19.12 8.81
C ASP A 69 9.19 18.20 9.93
N GLN A 70 10.50 17.94 10.01
CA GLN A 70 11.09 17.17 11.10
C GLN A 70 11.05 17.93 12.43
N ARG A 71 11.29 19.25 12.41
CA ARG A 71 11.07 20.12 13.58
C ARG A 71 9.63 20.12 14.05
N ALA A 72 8.68 20.29 13.12
CA ALA A 72 7.25 20.26 13.44
C ALA A 72 6.84 18.90 14.01
N ARG A 73 7.33 17.80 13.42
CA ARG A 73 7.08 16.44 13.89
C ARG A 73 7.62 16.22 15.30
N ALA A 74 8.86 16.66 15.58
CA ALA A 74 9.46 16.57 16.91
C ALA A 74 8.74 17.46 17.94
N ALA A 75 8.22 18.63 17.53
CA ALA A 75 7.43 19.50 18.40
C ALA A 75 6.04 18.92 18.72
N LEU A 76 5.41 18.24 17.76
CA LEU A 76 4.07 17.66 17.90
C LEU A 76 4.06 16.30 18.59
N LEU A 77 5.02 15.43 18.25
CA LEU A 77 5.09 14.04 18.72
C LEU A 77 6.13 13.83 19.83
N GLY A 78 6.93 14.86 20.14
CA GLY A 78 8.14 14.73 20.94
C GLY A 78 9.32 14.23 20.10
N ALA A 79 10.55 14.46 20.61
CA ALA A 79 11.72 13.76 20.09
C ALA A 79 11.52 12.25 20.31
N SER A 80 11.88 11.41 19.34
CA SER A 80 11.84 9.96 19.48
C SER A 80 12.49 9.58 20.81
N ALA A 81 11.69 9.04 21.72
CA ALA A 81 12.15 8.75 23.07
C ALA A 81 13.38 7.84 23.00
N ALA A 82 14.38 8.14 23.83
CA ALA A 82 15.50 7.23 24.03
C ALA A 82 14.92 5.87 24.48
N PHE A 83 15.51 4.79 23.99
CA PHE A 83 15.08 3.44 24.34
C PHE A 83 15.11 3.27 25.86
N GLU A 84 13.93 3.13 26.47
CA GLU A 84 13.75 2.84 27.88
C GLU A 84 13.62 1.32 28.03
N GLY A 85 14.74 0.65 28.24
CA GLY A 85 14.80 -0.79 28.44
C GLY A 85 16.14 -1.22 29.03
N SER A 86 16.16 -2.43 29.59
CA SER A 86 17.38 -3.06 30.12
C SER A 86 18.35 -3.43 28.99
N ASP A 87 19.63 -3.57 29.33
CA ASP A 87 20.67 -3.97 28.37
C ASP A 87 20.33 -5.30 27.67
N ALA A 88 19.67 -6.22 28.39
CA ALA A 88 19.23 -7.50 27.83
C ALA A 88 18.14 -7.34 26.76
N GLU A 89 17.21 -6.41 26.96
CA GLU A 89 16.16 -6.10 25.99
C GLU A 89 16.75 -5.40 24.77
N ALA A 90 17.68 -4.46 24.96
CA ALA A 90 18.40 -3.82 23.86
C ALA A 90 19.14 -4.85 22.99
N LEU A 91 19.79 -5.84 23.62
CA LEU A 91 20.53 -6.90 22.93
C LEU A 91 19.59 -7.85 22.18
N LEU A 92 18.43 -8.16 22.76
CA LEU A 92 17.40 -8.97 22.11
C LEU A 92 16.80 -8.26 20.90
N VAL A 93 16.49 -6.97 21.01
CA VAL A 93 16.01 -6.12 19.92
C VAL A 93 17.06 -6.02 18.81
N ALA A 94 18.32 -5.76 19.15
CA ALA A 94 19.41 -5.72 18.18
C ALA A 94 19.58 -7.05 17.44
N ARG A 95 19.46 -8.19 18.15
CA ARG A 95 19.51 -9.53 17.54
C ARG A 95 18.31 -9.82 16.65
N ALA A 96 17.14 -9.28 16.97
CA ALA A 96 15.94 -9.34 16.15
C ALA A 96 15.98 -8.40 14.93
N GLY A 97 17.07 -7.63 14.74
CA GLY A 97 17.18 -6.63 13.68
C GLY A 97 16.42 -5.33 13.97
N GLY A 98 16.03 -5.11 15.22
CA GLY A 98 15.47 -3.83 15.66
C GLY A 98 16.55 -2.75 15.67
N GLY A 99 16.20 -1.57 15.14
CA GLY A 99 17.11 -0.41 15.03
C GLY A 99 17.67 -0.15 13.63
N SER A 100 17.51 -1.08 12.68
CA SER A 100 17.86 -0.86 11.26
C SER A 100 16.68 -0.39 10.40
N ALA A 101 15.52 -0.13 11.01
CA ALA A 101 14.37 0.38 10.30
C ALA A 101 14.59 1.84 9.91
N ASP A 102 14.47 2.14 8.61
CA ASP A 102 14.51 3.52 8.12
C ASP A 102 13.32 4.32 8.74
N PRO A 103 13.57 5.43 9.45
CA PRO A 103 12.50 6.23 10.04
C PRO A 103 11.49 6.78 9.02
N PHE A 104 11.89 6.91 7.76
CA PHE A 104 11.10 7.40 6.63
C PHE A 104 10.47 6.27 5.81
N ILE A 105 10.60 4.99 6.22
CA ILE A 105 10.07 3.87 5.44
C ILE A 105 8.58 4.02 5.15
N ARG A 106 7.80 4.60 6.08
CA ARG A 106 6.37 4.88 5.85
C ARG A 106 6.15 5.89 4.73
N SER A 107 6.89 7.00 4.73
CA SER A 107 6.80 7.97 3.64
C SER A 107 7.30 7.43 2.30
N ILE A 108 8.29 6.54 2.31
CA ILE A 108 8.78 5.86 1.11
C ILE A 108 7.69 4.94 0.56
N ILE A 109 7.13 4.06 1.41
CA ILE A 109 6.03 3.17 1.04
C ILE A 109 4.82 3.97 0.57
N ASP A 110 4.45 5.05 1.25
CA ASP A 110 3.34 5.91 0.84
C ASP A 110 3.60 6.55 -0.52
N GLY A 111 4.84 6.97 -0.80
CA GLY A 111 5.25 7.49 -2.10
C GLY A 111 5.20 6.44 -3.21
N GLU A 112 5.70 5.23 -2.95
CA GLU A 112 5.68 4.10 -3.88
C GLU A 112 4.25 3.59 -4.14
N SER A 113 3.45 3.47 -3.09
CA SER A 113 2.07 2.96 -3.12
C SER A 113 1.03 4.03 -3.46
N ALA A 114 1.41 5.31 -3.56
CA ALA A 114 0.52 6.39 -3.96
C ALA A 114 -0.24 6.10 -5.26
N SER A 115 0.39 5.37 -6.19
CA SER A 115 -0.22 4.96 -7.46
C SER A 115 -1.28 3.86 -7.32
N VAL A 116 -1.18 3.02 -6.28
CA VAL A 116 -2.11 1.91 -6.00
C VAL A 116 -3.36 2.43 -5.29
N VAL A 117 -3.21 3.36 -4.34
CA VAL A 117 -4.32 3.93 -3.57
C VAL A 117 -5.17 4.91 -4.40
N ARG A 118 -4.61 5.50 -5.47
CA ARG A 118 -5.26 6.53 -6.29
C ARG A 118 -5.74 6.06 -7.67
N LYS A 119 -5.68 4.77 -8.00
CA LYS A 119 -6.18 4.29 -9.30
C LYS A 119 -7.71 4.30 -9.29
N SER A 120 -8.30 5.24 -10.02
CA SER A 120 -9.75 5.21 -10.29
C SER A 120 -10.08 3.86 -10.94
N ARG A 121 -11.15 3.20 -10.47
CA ARG A 121 -11.64 1.95 -11.07
C ARG A 121 -11.72 2.12 -12.58
N GLY A 122 -10.90 1.37 -13.32
CA GLY A 122 -10.80 1.51 -14.76
C GLY A 122 -12.08 1.05 -15.46
N PHE A 123 -12.22 1.37 -16.75
CA PHE A 123 -13.36 0.90 -17.54
C PHE A 123 -13.54 -0.63 -17.49
N ALA A 124 -12.43 -1.38 -17.52
CA ALA A 124 -12.47 -2.85 -17.40
C ALA A 124 -13.02 -3.32 -16.05
N ASP A 125 -12.70 -2.61 -14.96
CA ASP A 125 -13.19 -2.88 -13.60
C ASP A 125 -14.71 -2.63 -13.51
N GLN A 126 -15.17 -1.57 -14.16
CA GLN A 126 -16.60 -1.23 -14.23
C GLN A 126 -17.41 -2.22 -15.06
N VAL A 127 -16.80 -2.84 -16.08
CA VAL A 127 -17.43 -3.91 -16.89
C VAL A 127 -17.41 -5.24 -16.13
N LEU A 128 -16.30 -5.59 -15.47
CA LEU A 128 -16.19 -6.82 -14.68
C LEU A 128 -17.11 -6.81 -13.45
N PHE A 129 -17.25 -5.65 -12.80
CA PHE A 129 -18.02 -5.48 -11.55
C PHE A 129 -19.31 -4.66 -11.74
N TRP A 130 -19.89 -4.71 -12.95
CA TRP A 130 -21.11 -3.98 -13.35
C TRP A 130 -22.37 -4.33 -12.52
N ARG A 131 -22.33 -5.40 -11.72
CA ARG A 131 -23.34 -5.77 -10.72
C ARG A 131 -22.85 -5.42 -9.32
N ASN A 132 -23.08 -4.17 -8.92
CA ASN A 132 -22.91 -3.66 -7.56
C ASN A 132 -21.49 -3.76 -6.95
N GLY A 133 -20.44 -3.90 -7.76
CA GLY A 133 -19.08 -3.72 -7.24
C GLY A 133 -18.58 -4.80 -6.29
N GLU A 134 -19.28 -5.94 -6.15
CA GLU A 134 -18.79 -7.07 -5.36
C GLU A 134 -17.69 -7.80 -6.13
N TYR A 135 -16.43 -7.38 -5.93
CA TYR A 135 -15.29 -8.25 -6.14
C TYR A 135 -15.34 -9.34 -5.06
N ARG A 136 -15.80 -10.54 -5.43
CA ARG A 136 -15.57 -11.76 -4.65
C ARG A 136 -14.27 -12.38 -5.15
N PRO A 137 -13.11 -12.10 -4.52
CA PRO A 137 -11.92 -12.88 -4.80
C PRO A 137 -12.26 -14.37 -4.57
N PRO A 138 -11.68 -15.31 -5.32
CA PRO A 138 -11.91 -16.76 -5.12
C PRO A 138 -11.51 -17.24 -3.71
N VAL A 139 -10.78 -16.41 -2.98
CA VAL A 139 -10.32 -16.57 -1.61
C VAL A 139 -10.70 -15.30 -0.85
N ASP A 140 -11.47 -15.42 0.23
CA ASP A 140 -11.89 -14.29 1.05
C ASP A 140 -10.67 -13.43 1.42
N ALA A 141 -10.62 -12.19 0.92
CA ALA A 141 -9.56 -11.22 1.21
C ALA A 141 -9.78 -10.52 2.55
N THR A 142 -10.58 -11.10 3.45
CA THR A 142 -10.62 -10.70 4.85
C THR A 142 -9.26 -11.01 5.47
N PRO A 143 -8.64 -10.08 6.22
CA PRO A 143 -7.47 -10.41 7.02
C PRO A 143 -7.79 -11.65 7.86
N LEU A 144 -7.02 -12.73 7.66
CA LEU A 144 -7.14 -13.92 8.48
C LEU A 144 -6.80 -13.56 9.92
N ASP A 145 -7.75 -13.77 10.83
CA ASP A 145 -7.46 -13.68 12.25
C ASP A 145 -6.55 -14.86 12.65
N ALA A 146 -5.36 -14.52 13.14
CA ALA A 146 -4.37 -15.51 13.53
C ALA A 146 -4.84 -16.42 14.68
N ALA A 147 -5.70 -15.91 15.58
CA ALA A 147 -6.22 -16.69 16.69
C ALA A 147 -7.24 -17.73 16.20
N GLU A 148 -8.19 -17.32 15.34
CA GLU A 148 -9.21 -18.23 14.81
C GLU A 148 -8.61 -19.32 13.91
N GLU A 149 -7.61 -18.99 13.08
CA GLU A 149 -6.95 -20.00 12.24
C GLU A 149 -6.12 -20.99 13.08
N ALA A 150 -5.50 -20.54 14.17
CA ALA A 150 -4.79 -21.43 15.09
C ALA A 150 -5.74 -22.44 15.76
N GLU A 151 -6.93 -22.00 16.19
CA GLU A 151 -7.97 -22.90 16.73
C GLU A 151 -8.49 -23.87 15.68
N ARG A 152 -8.73 -23.41 14.45
CA ARG A 152 -9.14 -24.26 13.32
C ARG A 152 -8.10 -25.36 13.06
N LEU A 153 -6.81 -25.00 13.03
CA LEU A 153 -5.72 -25.96 12.84
C LEU A 153 -5.62 -26.96 13.99
N ALA A 154 -5.79 -26.52 15.24
CA ALA A 154 -5.81 -27.40 16.40
C ALA A 154 -6.99 -28.39 16.35
N ASN A 155 -8.17 -27.94 15.94
CA ASN A 155 -9.35 -28.78 15.76
C ASN A 155 -9.15 -29.81 14.63
N ILE A 156 -8.59 -29.38 13.49
CA ILE A 156 -8.23 -30.30 12.41
C ILE A 156 -7.25 -31.35 12.93
N GLN A 157 -6.18 -30.93 13.63
CA GLN A 157 -5.19 -31.85 14.18
C GLN A 157 -5.78 -32.80 15.24
N ALA A 158 -6.72 -32.34 16.05
CA ALA A 158 -7.42 -33.17 17.03
C ALA A 158 -8.30 -34.24 16.36
N VAL A 159 -8.94 -33.91 15.24
CA VAL A 159 -9.81 -34.83 14.50
C VAL A 159 -9.02 -35.79 13.61
N THR A 160 -7.96 -35.32 12.96
CA THR A 160 -7.19 -36.11 11.99
C THR A 160 -5.98 -36.81 12.60
N GLY A 161 -5.60 -36.48 13.83
CA GLY A 161 -4.42 -37.01 14.51
C GLY A 161 -3.10 -36.70 13.80
N GLY A 162 -3.11 -35.80 12.81
CA GLY A 162 -1.96 -35.48 11.94
C GLY A 162 -1.70 -36.49 10.82
N GLY A 163 -2.59 -37.46 10.59
CA GLY A 163 -2.49 -38.43 9.49
C GLY A 163 -3.11 -37.93 8.17
N GLU A 164 -2.78 -38.60 7.08
CA GLU A 164 -3.41 -38.38 5.78
C GLU A 164 -4.87 -38.86 5.82
N VAL A 165 -5.82 -37.97 5.52
CA VAL A 165 -7.25 -38.27 5.55
C VAL A 165 -7.74 -38.59 4.14
N GLU A 166 -8.08 -39.85 3.90
CA GLU A 166 -8.74 -40.28 2.67
C GLU A 166 -10.26 -40.18 2.84
N ILE A 167 -10.89 -39.28 2.10
CA ILE A 167 -12.35 -39.08 2.14
C ILE A 167 -12.97 -39.92 1.02
N GLU A 168 -13.41 -41.12 1.35
CA GLU A 168 -14.20 -41.95 0.44
C GLU A 168 -15.68 -41.56 0.49
N ARG A 169 -16.29 -41.34 -0.68
CA ARG A 169 -17.75 -41.15 -0.77
C ARG A 169 -18.41 -42.52 -0.82
N ASP A 170 -18.99 -42.94 0.29
CA ASP A 170 -19.82 -44.14 0.33
C ASP A 170 -21.04 -43.97 -0.59
N ARG A 171 -21.08 -44.77 -1.67
CA ARG A 171 -22.17 -44.75 -2.67
C ARG A 171 -23.31 -45.70 -2.31
N ASP A 172 -23.18 -46.48 -1.24
CA ASP A 172 -24.16 -47.50 -0.85
C ASP A 172 -25.31 -46.95 0.01
N LEU A 173 -25.22 -45.68 0.44
CA LEU A 173 -26.24 -45.01 1.26
C LEU A 173 -27.28 -44.21 0.48
N LEU A 174 -27.33 -44.32 -0.85
CA LEU A 174 -28.47 -43.78 -1.60
C LEU A 174 -29.71 -44.63 -1.26
N PRO A 175 -30.75 -44.09 -0.59
CA PRO A 175 -32.00 -44.82 -0.43
C PRO A 175 -32.53 -45.12 -1.83
N LYS A 176 -32.57 -46.40 -2.21
CA LYS A 176 -33.20 -46.82 -3.45
C LYS A 176 -34.65 -46.33 -3.41
N LEU A 177 -34.94 -45.31 -4.20
CA LEU A 177 -36.29 -44.78 -4.38
C LEU A 177 -37.16 -45.95 -4.90
N PRO A 178 -38.20 -46.37 -4.16
CA PRO A 178 -39.07 -47.41 -4.66
C PRO A 178 -39.96 -46.82 -5.76
N GLY A 179 -39.75 -47.25 -7.01
CA GLY A 179 -40.66 -46.92 -8.11
C GLY A 179 -40.03 -46.44 -9.43
N LEU A 180 -38.83 -46.89 -9.77
CA LEU A 180 -38.29 -46.85 -11.15
C LEU A 180 -37.56 -48.16 -11.44
#